data_AF-A0AAV5F6L4-F1
#
_entry.id   AF-A0AAV5F6L4-F1
#
_cell.length_a   1.000
_cell.length_b   1.000
_cell.length_c   1.000
_cell.angle_alpha   90.00
_cell.angle_beta   90.00
_cell.angle_gamma   90.00
#
_symmetry.space_group_name_H-M   'P 1'
#
loop_
_entity.id
_entity.type
_entity.pdbx_description
1 polymer ?
#
loop_
_entity_poly.entity_id
_entity_poly.type
_entity_poly.pdbx_seq_one_letter_code
_entity_poly.pdbx_strand_id
1 'polypeptide(L)'
;MDNRQLFCASSFNSPPLLVAVGGATTSRRRSHSPDFVLLDKVAYLADRRNGTTAEAFGRAGQSVQVSFWFADPPGLSHLCVHCPGLKKTDFAEEPRIVCAEKNIAILHICFSFGPKDDVYEKGLRDYFVYRAHPEHPSLDLLHNPSPHTFRPHEFGLLPCVGGSQKFLIAVLRHKMVCPGEYDLHVFSSETWTWSTKVALLDPQAPRTWGKYLIHVTDKVITLLRDTLAFIDLWNGILLCPMRQDIPDLRYIGLPESISRERNTEKNPSATRNVSFSHGLIKFIEVAYRKRTSAPMCSICMCSTIDTKDYCNVYDGWDAITWKRSTFSDRWEKDCTPAKR
;
A
#
# COMPACT_ATOMS: atom_id res chain seq x y z
N MET A 1 18.32 -26.41 11.25
CA MET A 1 18.51 -25.97 9.85
C MET A 1 18.15 -24.49 9.80
N ASP A 2 19.18 -23.65 9.68
CA ASP A 2 19.10 -22.20 9.82
C ASP A 2 18.46 -21.61 8.56
N ASN A 3 17.15 -21.38 8.60
CA ASN A 3 16.35 -20.91 7.47
C ASN A 3 16.50 -19.38 7.34
N ARG A 4 17.72 -18.90 7.08
CA ARG A 4 18.01 -17.49 6.80
C ARG A 4 17.47 -17.15 5.42
N GLN A 5 16.21 -16.71 5.35
CA GLN A 5 15.70 -16.00 4.17
C GLN A 5 16.44 -14.66 4.05
N LEU A 6 17.51 -14.64 3.25
CA LEU A 6 18.14 -13.42 2.78
C LEU A 6 17.22 -12.80 1.72
N PHE A 7 16.41 -11.82 2.09
CA PHE A 7 15.76 -10.98 1.08
C PHE A 7 16.83 -10.17 0.35
N CYS A 8 16.70 -10.06 -0.97
CA CYS A 8 17.52 -9.20 -1.81
C CYS A 8 17.09 -7.75 -1.56
N ALA A 9 17.53 -7.19 -0.44
CA ALA A 9 16.98 -5.97 0.12
C ALA A 9 17.69 -4.73 -0.45
N SER A 10 17.08 -4.11 -1.47
CA SER A 10 17.51 -2.82 -2.03
C SER A 10 17.61 -1.72 -0.98
N SER A 11 16.89 -1.84 0.13
CA SER A 11 16.93 -0.93 1.28
C SER A 11 18.32 -0.77 1.90
N PHE A 12 19.22 -1.75 1.78
CA PHE A 12 20.59 -1.64 2.29
C PHE A 12 21.57 -1.01 1.29
N ASN A 13 21.13 -0.78 0.06
CA ASN A 13 21.95 -0.01 -0.87
C ASN A 13 22.01 1.44 -0.37
N SER A 14 23.12 2.12 -0.64
CA SER A 14 23.20 3.55 -0.34
C SER A 14 22.09 4.27 -1.11
N PRO A 15 21.24 5.09 -0.44
CA PRO A 15 20.26 5.87 -1.15
C PRO A 15 20.98 6.83 -2.11
N PRO A 16 20.43 7.06 -3.31
CA PRO A 16 21.01 8.01 -4.25
C PRO A 16 21.15 9.37 -3.57
N LEU A 17 22.30 10.02 -3.78
CA LEU A 17 22.48 11.40 -3.35
C LEU A 17 21.60 12.28 -4.22
N LEU A 18 20.66 13.00 -3.62
CA LEU A 18 19.89 14.02 -4.33
C LEU A 18 20.83 15.18 -4.65
N VAL A 19 21.26 15.27 -5.91
CA VAL A 19 22.10 16.39 -6.39
C VAL A 19 21.20 17.60 -6.55
N ALA A 20 21.52 18.69 -5.85
CA ALA A 20 20.90 19.98 -6.12
C ALA A 20 21.23 20.39 -7.57
N VAL A 21 20.22 20.49 -8.43
CA VAL A 21 20.41 20.96 -9.81
C VAL A 21 20.81 22.43 -9.74
N GLY A 22 22.11 22.68 -9.87
CA GLY A 22 22.70 24.01 -9.96
C GLY A 22 22.44 24.61 -11.34
N GLY A 23 21.46 25.50 -11.44
CA GLY A 23 21.28 26.41 -12.57
C GLY A 23 21.09 27.82 -12.03
N ALA A 24 22.14 28.64 -12.09
CA ALA A 24 22.10 30.02 -11.64
C ALA A 24 21.17 30.86 -12.53
N THR A 25 20.06 31.33 -11.98
CA THR A 25 19.47 32.63 -12.30
C THR A 25 18.79 33.16 -11.04
N THR A 26 19.16 34.38 -10.65
CA THR A 26 18.65 35.09 -9.47
C THR A 26 17.17 35.39 -9.63
N SER A 27 16.34 34.46 -9.16
CA SER A 27 14.93 34.69 -8.85
C SER A 27 14.75 34.39 -7.36
N ARG A 28 14.21 35.38 -6.64
CA ARG A 28 13.87 35.34 -5.21
C ARG A 28 13.32 33.94 -4.86
N ARG A 29 14.08 33.15 -4.09
CA ARG A 29 13.65 31.84 -3.57
C ARG A 29 12.36 32.05 -2.77
N ARG A 30 11.21 31.85 -3.41
CA ARG A 30 10.04 31.37 -2.70
C ARG A 30 10.29 29.89 -2.50
N SER A 31 10.47 29.49 -1.25
CA SER A 31 10.43 28.10 -0.78
C SER A 31 9.05 27.53 -1.07
N HIS A 32 8.78 27.19 -2.32
CA HIS A 32 7.61 26.38 -2.66
C HIS A 32 8.05 24.93 -2.53
N SER A 33 7.76 24.34 -1.36
CA SER A 33 7.69 22.89 -1.26
C SER A 33 6.73 22.39 -2.35
N PRO A 34 7.05 21.31 -3.06
CA PRO A 34 6.21 20.83 -4.16
C PRO A 34 4.83 20.42 -3.62
N ASP A 35 3.77 20.69 -4.39
CA ASP A 35 2.38 20.38 -4.01
C ASP A 35 2.14 18.86 -3.86
N PHE A 36 3.00 18.04 -4.47
CA PHE A 36 3.03 16.59 -4.33
C PHE A 36 4.45 16.05 -4.54
N VAL A 37 4.70 14.83 -4.05
CA VAL A 37 5.95 14.11 -4.29
C VAL A 37 5.68 12.69 -4.79
N LEU A 38 6.60 12.16 -5.60
CA LEU A 38 6.64 10.71 -5.85
C LEU A 38 7.40 10.07 -4.71
N LEU A 39 6.80 9.08 -4.04
CA LEU A 39 7.34 8.49 -2.84
C LEU A 39 7.67 7.02 -3.07
N ASP A 40 8.92 6.64 -2.79
CA ASP A 40 9.32 5.24 -2.74
C ASP A 40 8.59 4.55 -1.58
N LYS A 41 7.99 3.40 -1.87
CA LYS A 41 7.27 2.62 -0.87
C LYS A 41 8.24 1.88 0.05
N VAL A 42 9.42 1.51 -0.45
CA VAL A 42 10.45 0.82 0.34
C VAL A 42 11.38 1.86 0.94
N ALA A 43 11.63 1.75 2.24
CA ALA A 43 12.55 2.64 2.93
C ALA A 43 13.96 2.05 2.95
N TYR A 44 14.96 2.92 2.91
CA TYR A 44 16.35 2.57 3.07
C TYR A 44 16.69 2.33 4.54
N LEU A 45 17.49 1.32 4.84
CA LEU A 45 18.07 1.07 6.16
C LEU A 45 19.45 1.71 6.21
N ALA A 46 19.50 2.97 6.66
CA ALA A 46 20.71 3.78 6.63
C ALA A 46 20.72 4.82 7.76
N ASP A 47 21.88 5.05 8.36
CA ASP A 47 22.12 6.16 9.30
C ASP A 47 22.24 7.48 8.53
N ARG A 48 21.08 8.06 8.21
CA ARG A 48 20.97 9.34 7.52
C ARG A 48 19.95 10.22 8.22
N ARG A 49 20.43 11.31 8.82
CA ARG A 49 19.62 12.30 9.55
C ARG A 49 19.59 13.63 8.79
N ASN A 50 18.50 14.37 8.94
CA ASN A 50 18.31 15.71 8.39
C ASN A 50 17.24 16.47 9.22
N GLY A 51 16.81 17.65 8.78
CA GLY A 51 15.79 18.44 9.50
C GLY A 51 14.41 17.79 9.62
N THR A 52 14.16 16.66 8.92
CA THR A 52 12.91 15.89 8.99
C THR A 52 13.03 14.68 9.93
N THR A 53 14.18 14.48 10.57
CA THR A 53 14.41 13.31 11.43
C THR A 53 13.50 13.34 12.65
N ALA A 54 12.73 12.27 12.84
CA ALA A 54 11.96 12.02 14.04
C ALA A 54 12.37 10.68 14.68
N GLU A 55 12.17 10.55 15.99
CA GLU A 55 12.60 9.40 16.77
C GLU A 55 11.47 8.89 17.67
N ALA A 56 11.39 7.58 17.81
CA ALA A 56 10.46 6.87 18.68
C ALA A 56 11.09 5.57 19.20
N PHE A 57 10.36 4.89 20.07
CA PHE A 57 10.69 3.54 20.51
C PHE A 57 9.67 2.54 19.97
N GLY A 58 10.15 1.40 19.49
CA GLY A 58 9.29 0.28 19.11
C GLY A 58 8.79 -0.50 20.32
N ARG A 59 7.95 -1.51 20.07
CA ARG A 59 7.30 -2.29 21.15
C ARG A 59 8.27 -3.05 22.06
N ALA A 60 9.45 -3.41 21.55
CA ALA A 60 10.49 -4.08 22.32
C ALA A 60 11.56 -3.11 22.88
N GLY A 61 11.30 -1.79 22.84
CA GLY A 61 12.15 -0.76 23.42
C GLY A 61 13.34 -0.33 22.55
N GLN A 62 13.46 -0.84 21.32
CA GLN A 62 14.48 -0.42 20.37
C GLN A 62 14.22 1.02 19.86
N SER A 63 15.27 1.84 19.77
CA SER A 63 15.18 3.16 19.14
C SER A 63 14.98 3.03 17.64
N VAL A 64 14.06 3.83 17.11
CA VAL A 64 13.74 3.94 15.69
C VAL A 64 13.81 5.40 15.29
N GLN A 65 14.64 5.70 14.30
CA GLN A 65 14.80 7.03 13.72
C GLN A 65 14.38 7.00 12.26
N VAL A 66 13.62 8.01 11.84
CA VAL A 66 13.05 8.10 10.49
C VAL A 66 13.32 9.49 9.91
N SER A 67 13.84 9.53 8.68
CA SER A 67 14.13 10.77 7.94
C SER A 67 13.59 10.71 6.51
N PHE A 68 12.86 11.73 6.08
CA PHE A 68 12.41 11.90 4.70
C PHE A 68 13.41 12.69 3.87
N TRP A 69 13.55 12.28 2.61
CA TRP A 69 14.39 12.92 1.60
C TRP A 69 13.51 13.27 0.42
N PHE A 70 13.15 14.55 0.32
CA PHE A 70 12.25 15.05 -0.71
C PHE A 70 13.02 15.39 -2.00
N ALA A 71 12.46 14.97 -3.12
CA ALA A 71 12.91 15.29 -4.46
C ALA A 71 11.74 15.85 -5.27
N ASP A 72 12.00 16.86 -6.09
CA ASP A 72 10.98 17.39 -6.99
C ASP A 72 10.62 16.34 -8.05
N PRO A 73 9.32 16.09 -8.31
CA PRO A 73 8.90 15.21 -9.40
C PRO A 73 9.54 15.62 -10.74
N PRO A 74 10.01 14.67 -11.58
CA PRO A 74 9.80 13.22 -11.50
C PRO A 74 10.79 12.47 -10.58
N GLY A 75 11.63 13.18 -9.82
CA GLY A 75 12.52 12.58 -8.83
C GLY A 75 11.74 11.80 -7.76
N LEU A 76 12.33 10.69 -7.31
CA LEU A 76 11.73 9.83 -6.29
C LEU A 76 12.18 10.30 -4.90
N SER A 77 11.24 10.80 -4.13
CA SER A 77 11.41 11.02 -2.69
C SER A 77 11.47 9.68 -1.98
N HIS A 78 12.26 9.59 -0.92
CA HIS A 78 12.47 8.34 -0.21
C HIS A 78 12.61 8.56 1.30
N LEU A 79 12.62 7.44 2.02
CA LEU A 79 12.71 7.42 3.47
C LEU A 79 13.95 6.64 3.90
N CYS A 80 14.62 7.12 4.95
CA CYS A 80 15.66 6.37 5.66
C CYS A 80 15.14 5.99 7.05
N VAL A 81 15.27 4.71 7.40
CA VAL A 81 15.08 4.17 8.74
C VAL A 81 16.46 3.83 9.31
N HIS A 82 16.75 4.34 10.51
CA HIS A 82 17.90 3.96 11.29
C HIS A 82 17.45 3.40 12.65
N CYS A 83 17.96 2.24 13.04
CA CYS A 83 17.72 1.67 14.36
C CYS A 83 19.10 1.43 15.01
N PRO A 84 19.57 2.35 15.87
CA PRO A 84 20.90 2.26 16.47
C PRO A 84 21.15 0.90 17.14
N GLY A 85 22.29 0.28 16.85
CA GLY A 85 22.68 -1.01 17.41
C GLY A 85 22.07 -2.24 16.74
N LEU A 86 21.10 -2.07 15.83
CA LEU A 86 20.52 -3.20 15.08
C LEU A 86 21.28 -3.46 13.77
N LYS A 87 21.39 -4.74 13.42
CA LYS A 87 22.00 -5.26 12.20
C LYS A 87 20.92 -5.68 11.20
N LYS A 88 21.32 -5.93 9.96
CA LYS A 88 20.43 -6.43 8.89
C LYS A 88 19.63 -7.68 9.30
N THR A 89 20.23 -8.59 10.07
CA THR A 89 19.59 -9.83 10.54
C THR A 89 18.48 -9.60 11.54
N ASP A 90 18.40 -8.40 12.13
CA ASP A 90 17.40 -8.02 13.12
C ASP A 90 16.10 -7.53 12.48
N PHE A 91 16.06 -7.45 11.14
CA PHE A 91 14.88 -7.11 10.33
C PHE A 91 14.38 -8.35 9.59
N ALA A 92 13.10 -8.68 9.74
CA ALA A 92 12.46 -9.81 9.09
C ALA A 92 11.98 -9.49 7.66
N GLU A 93 11.79 -8.21 7.35
CA GLU A 93 11.48 -7.69 6.01
C GLU A 93 11.92 -6.22 5.89
N GLU A 94 11.98 -5.70 4.67
CA GLU A 94 12.32 -4.30 4.44
C GLU A 94 11.26 -3.36 5.05
N PRO A 95 11.69 -2.27 5.72
CA PRO A 95 10.76 -1.25 6.17
C PRO A 95 10.06 -0.60 4.98
N ARG A 96 8.78 -0.26 5.15
CA ARG A 96 7.96 0.25 4.06
C ARG A 96 6.93 1.25 4.53
N ILE A 97 6.57 2.13 3.62
CA ILE A 97 5.45 3.05 3.77
C ILE A 97 4.17 2.29 3.43
N VAL A 98 3.24 2.32 4.36
CA VAL A 98 1.96 1.63 4.27
C VAL A 98 0.99 2.46 3.45
N CYS A 99 0.79 3.70 3.90
CA CYS A 99 0.00 4.73 3.25
C CYS A 99 0.52 6.11 3.69
N ALA A 100 0.27 7.14 2.87
CA ALA A 100 0.67 8.51 3.15
C ALA A 100 -0.36 9.47 2.58
N GLU A 101 -0.75 10.47 3.37
CA GLU A 101 -1.73 11.49 3.00
C GLU A 101 -1.35 12.82 3.64
N LYS A 102 -1.35 13.90 2.85
CA LYS A 102 -0.86 15.22 3.25
C LYS A 102 0.53 15.13 3.88
N ASN A 103 0.66 15.46 5.17
CA ASN A 103 1.89 15.47 5.93
C ASN A 103 2.00 14.28 6.90
N ILE A 104 1.21 13.22 6.71
CA ILE A 104 1.18 12.04 7.57
C ILE A 104 1.56 10.81 6.74
N ALA A 105 2.42 9.96 7.29
CA ALA A 105 2.75 8.66 6.71
C ALA A 105 2.68 7.58 7.79
N ILE A 106 2.14 6.42 7.42
CA ILE A 106 2.18 5.22 8.26
C ILE A 106 3.33 4.36 7.76
N LEU A 107 4.25 4.06 8.66
CA LEU A 107 5.39 3.19 8.39
C LEU A 107 5.16 1.83 9.03
N HIS A 108 5.76 0.84 8.41
CA HIS A 108 5.76 -0.52 8.87
C HIS A 108 7.20 -1.03 8.94
N ILE A 109 7.61 -1.53 10.11
CA ILE A 109 8.92 -2.12 10.36
C ILE A 109 8.70 -3.49 11.02
N CYS A 110 9.33 -4.53 10.48
CA CYS A 110 9.21 -5.89 11.02
C CYS A 110 10.56 -6.37 11.52
N PHE A 111 10.64 -6.61 12.82
CA PHE A 111 11.86 -7.03 13.51
C PHE A 111 11.87 -8.55 13.69
N SER A 112 13.02 -9.21 13.57
CA SER A 112 13.15 -10.66 13.73
C SER A 112 13.17 -11.13 15.20
N PHE A 113 13.11 -10.19 16.14
CA PHE A 113 13.10 -10.42 17.60
C PHE A 113 11.80 -9.91 18.24
N GLY A 114 11.57 -10.28 19.49
CA GLY A 114 10.39 -9.88 20.27
C GLY A 114 9.20 -10.84 20.12
N PRO A 115 8.08 -10.55 20.83
CA PRO A 115 6.89 -11.38 20.77
C PRO A 115 6.24 -11.26 19.38
N LYS A 116 5.94 -12.39 18.76
CA LYS A 116 5.24 -12.41 17.47
C LYS A 116 3.76 -12.17 17.67
N ASP A 117 3.16 -11.44 16.74
CA ASP A 117 1.71 -11.19 16.75
C ASP A 117 0.88 -12.42 16.35
N ASP A 118 1.49 -13.37 15.61
CA ASP A 118 0.90 -14.66 15.21
C ASP A 118 2.04 -15.70 15.04
N VAL A 119 1.73 -16.99 15.22
CA VAL A 119 2.62 -18.12 14.94
C VAL A 119 3.16 -18.09 13.50
N TYR A 120 2.36 -17.60 12.54
CA TYR A 120 2.76 -17.54 11.13
C TYR A 120 3.56 -16.28 10.77
N GLU A 121 3.68 -15.30 11.68
CA GLU A 121 4.42 -14.07 11.41
C GLU A 121 5.94 -14.30 11.48
N LYS A 122 6.66 -13.58 10.61
CA LYS A 122 8.12 -13.68 10.52
C LYS A 122 8.82 -12.99 11.70
N GLY A 123 8.13 -12.07 12.38
CA GLY A 123 8.72 -11.21 13.40
C GLY A 123 7.71 -10.33 14.15
N LEU A 124 8.21 -9.43 14.98
CA LEU A 124 7.46 -8.38 15.65
C LEU A 124 7.15 -7.25 14.66
N ARG A 125 5.85 -6.97 14.44
CA ARG A 125 5.38 -6.01 13.43
C ARG A 125 5.03 -4.66 14.05
N ASP A 126 5.90 -3.68 13.95
CA ASP A 126 5.62 -2.34 14.46
C ASP A 126 5.12 -1.41 13.35
N TYR A 127 4.08 -0.64 13.68
CA TYR A 127 3.58 0.44 12.86
C TYR A 127 3.91 1.77 13.53
N PHE A 128 4.30 2.77 12.75
CA PHE A 128 4.59 4.11 13.26
C PHE A 128 3.82 5.15 12.48
N VAL A 129 3.28 6.14 13.18
CA VAL A 129 2.76 7.37 12.58
C VAL A 129 3.91 8.35 12.51
N TYR A 130 4.29 8.73 11.29
CA TYR A 130 5.19 9.85 11.07
C TYR A 130 4.39 11.08 10.65
N ARG A 131 4.67 12.22 11.31
CA ARG A 131 4.10 13.52 10.96
C ARG A 131 5.23 14.43 10.48
N ALA A 132 5.18 14.78 9.19
CA ALA A 132 6.02 15.79 8.60
C ALA A 132 5.57 17.17 9.09
N HIS A 133 6.26 17.73 10.08
CA HIS A 133 6.11 19.13 10.45
C HIS A 133 7.39 19.86 10.04
N PRO A 134 7.30 21.08 9.46
CA PRO A 134 8.48 21.80 8.95
C PRO A 134 9.59 21.99 10.00
N GLU A 135 9.21 22.17 11.26
CA GLU A 135 10.15 22.45 12.36
C GLU A 135 10.27 21.31 13.38
N HIS A 136 9.23 20.47 13.50
CA HIS A 136 9.06 19.54 14.61
C HIS A 136 8.48 18.21 14.14
N PRO A 137 9.18 17.49 13.24
CA PRO A 137 8.73 16.19 12.79
C PRO A 137 8.57 15.26 14.01
N SER A 138 7.55 14.40 13.99
CA SER A 138 7.31 13.44 15.08
C SER A 138 7.09 12.04 14.53
N LEU A 139 7.47 11.08 15.35
CA LEU A 139 7.30 9.66 15.10
C LEU A 139 6.66 9.09 16.35
N ASP A 140 5.55 8.39 16.19
CA ASP A 140 4.81 7.82 17.30
C ASP A 140 4.47 6.36 16.98
N LEU A 141 4.66 5.47 17.96
CA LEU A 141 4.29 4.07 17.82
C LEU A 141 2.77 3.93 17.74
N LEU A 142 2.29 3.27 16.69
CA LEU A 142 0.89 2.92 16.51
C LEU A 142 0.63 1.53 17.07
N HIS A 143 -0.01 1.46 18.23
CA HIS A 143 -0.40 0.19 18.84
C HIS A 143 -1.55 -0.44 18.06
N ASN A 144 -1.41 -1.69 17.60
CA ASN A 144 -2.54 -2.46 17.09
C ASN A 144 -3.50 -2.83 18.24
N PRO A 145 -4.82 -2.85 18.01
CA PRO A 145 -5.77 -3.22 19.04
C PRO A 145 -5.73 -4.74 19.24
N SER A 146 -5.20 -5.20 20.38
CA SER A 146 -5.30 -6.62 20.78
C SER A 146 -6.76 -7.09 20.78
N PRO A 147 -7.09 -8.31 20.31
CA PRO A 147 -6.20 -9.35 19.77
C PRO A 147 -5.97 -9.27 18.25
N HIS A 148 -6.26 -8.14 17.61
CA HIS A 148 -6.21 -7.99 16.16
C HIS A 148 -4.78 -7.67 15.68
N THR A 149 -4.35 -8.41 14.65
CA THR A 149 -3.13 -8.13 13.90
C THR A 149 -3.50 -7.68 12.50
N PHE A 150 -3.27 -6.40 12.18
CA PHE A 150 -3.57 -5.84 10.86
C PHE A 150 -2.36 -5.94 9.94
N ARG A 151 -2.61 -6.22 8.65
CA ARG A 151 -1.59 -6.25 7.60
C ARG A 151 -1.45 -4.89 6.93
N PRO A 152 -0.27 -4.54 6.38
CA PRO A 152 -0.04 -3.21 5.81
C PRO A 152 -1.07 -2.80 4.74
N HIS A 153 -1.47 -3.72 3.85
CA HIS A 153 -2.41 -3.40 2.77
C HIS A 153 -3.83 -3.04 3.24
N GLU A 154 -4.18 -3.35 4.50
CA GLU A 154 -5.51 -3.11 5.05
C GLU A 154 -5.71 -1.67 5.55
N PHE A 155 -4.63 -0.90 5.70
CA PHE A 155 -4.68 0.43 6.33
C PHE A 155 -5.14 1.51 5.34
N GLY A 156 -6.27 2.14 5.63
CA GLY A 156 -6.66 3.43 5.07
C GLY A 156 -6.30 4.58 6.01
N LEU A 157 -5.80 5.68 5.47
CA LEU A 157 -5.46 6.90 6.21
C LEU A 157 -6.35 8.04 5.74
N LEU A 158 -7.11 8.64 6.64
CA LEU A 158 -8.01 9.75 6.34
C LEU A 158 -7.63 10.98 7.18
N PRO A 159 -6.93 11.97 6.61
CA PRO A 159 -6.71 13.25 7.30
C PRO A 159 -8.01 14.03 7.45
N CYS A 160 -8.27 14.59 8.62
CA CYS A 160 -9.44 15.42 8.86
C CYS A 160 -9.37 16.72 8.04
N VAL A 161 -10.56 17.24 7.69
CA VAL A 161 -10.73 18.52 7.00
C VAL A 161 -10.61 19.69 8.00
N GLY A 162 -10.18 20.87 7.54
CA GLY A 162 -10.28 22.11 8.32
C GLY A 162 -9.04 22.50 9.14
N GLY A 163 -7.83 22.20 8.65
CA GLY A 163 -6.57 22.64 9.28
C GLY A 163 -6.20 21.94 10.59
N SER A 164 -7.07 21.07 11.11
CA SER A 164 -6.72 20.20 12.23
C SER A 164 -5.63 19.20 11.81
N GLN A 165 -4.62 19.00 12.66
CA GLN A 165 -3.59 17.95 12.50
C GLN A 165 -4.14 16.54 12.82
N LYS A 166 -5.46 16.38 12.77
CA LYS A 166 -6.18 15.18 13.18
C LYS A 166 -6.34 14.25 11.99
N PHE A 167 -6.36 12.95 12.25
CA PHE A 167 -6.55 11.93 11.23
C PHE A 167 -7.18 10.69 11.83
N LEU A 168 -7.77 9.89 10.95
CA LEU A 168 -8.27 8.56 11.25
C LEU A 168 -7.45 7.54 10.47
N ILE A 169 -7.23 6.37 11.07
CA ILE A 169 -6.77 5.18 10.36
C ILE A 169 -7.90 4.16 10.41
N ALA A 170 -8.18 3.49 9.31
CA ALA A 170 -9.25 2.51 9.25
C ALA A 170 -8.79 1.19 8.63
N VAL A 171 -9.31 0.09 9.18
CA VAL A 171 -9.18 -1.26 8.66
C VAL A 171 -10.57 -1.89 8.59
N LEU A 172 -10.93 -2.47 7.45
CA LEU A 172 -12.23 -3.09 7.21
C LEU A 172 -12.07 -4.59 7.02
N ARG A 173 -12.75 -5.40 7.85
CA ARG A 173 -12.71 -6.87 7.79
C ARG A 173 -14.11 -7.45 7.73
N HIS A 174 -14.29 -8.48 6.91
CA HIS A 174 -15.57 -9.16 6.83
C HIS A 174 -15.85 -9.93 8.12
N LYS A 175 -17.11 -9.94 8.57
CA LYS A 175 -17.54 -10.83 9.64
C LYS A 175 -17.85 -12.21 9.06
N MET A 176 -17.10 -13.23 9.50
CA MET A 176 -17.30 -14.60 9.00
C MET A 176 -18.71 -15.16 9.26
N VAL A 177 -19.36 -14.74 10.36
CA VAL A 177 -20.64 -15.30 10.83
C VAL A 177 -21.86 -14.49 10.37
N CYS A 178 -21.67 -13.22 9.97
CA CYS A 178 -22.75 -12.33 9.57
C CYS A 178 -22.53 -11.86 8.12
N PRO A 179 -23.04 -12.59 7.11
CA PRO A 179 -22.88 -12.20 5.72
C PRO A 179 -23.39 -10.79 5.45
N GLY A 180 -22.54 -9.95 4.83
CA GLY A 180 -22.87 -8.55 4.55
C GLY A 180 -22.55 -7.58 5.69
N GLU A 181 -22.07 -8.05 6.84
CA GLU A 181 -21.52 -7.19 7.88
C GLU A 181 -19.99 -7.21 7.87
N TYR A 182 -19.42 -6.06 8.19
CA TYR A 182 -17.99 -5.87 8.33
C TYR A 182 -17.68 -5.22 9.68
N ASP A 183 -16.55 -5.61 10.26
CA ASP A 183 -15.91 -4.87 11.35
C ASP A 183 -15.04 -3.77 10.75
N LEU A 184 -15.40 -2.53 11.06
CA LEU A 184 -14.61 -1.35 10.74
C LEU A 184 -13.88 -0.90 12.01
N HIS A 185 -12.59 -1.19 12.06
CA HIS A 185 -11.69 -0.74 13.11
C HIS A 185 -11.19 0.66 12.76
N VAL A 186 -11.36 1.62 13.66
CA VAL A 186 -10.98 3.01 13.46
C VAL A 186 -10.07 3.47 14.59
N PHE A 187 -8.87 3.90 14.24
CA PHE A 187 -7.98 4.64 15.12
C PHE A 187 -8.28 6.13 15.01
N SER A 188 -8.39 6.81 16.14
CA SER A 188 -8.50 8.27 16.19
C SER A 188 -7.22 8.88 16.74
N SER A 189 -6.64 9.82 16.00
CA SER A 189 -5.49 10.60 16.50
C SER A 189 -5.85 11.53 17.66
N GLU A 190 -7.14 11.78 17.92
CA GLU A 190 -7.58 12.64 19.01
C GLU A 190 -7.50 11.95 20.37
N THR A 191 -7.96 10.70 20.39
CA THR A 191 -8.00 9.88 21.61
C THR A 191 -6.80 8.95 21.71
N TRP A 192 -6.05 8.80 20.61
CA TRP A 192 -4.96 7.84 20.47
C TRP A 192 -5.40 6.39 20.74
N THR A 193 -6.63 6.06 20.36
CA THR A 193 -7.26 4.77 20.63
C THR A 193 -7.97 4.22 19.41
N TRP A 194 -8.10 2.89 19.38
CA TRP A 194 -8.94 2.17 18.42
C TRP A 194 -10.35 1.98 18.96
N SER A 195 -11.33 2.05 18.07
CA SER A 195 -12.69 1.59 18.28
C SER A 195 -13.11 0.69 17.13
N THR A 196 -14.13 -0.13 17.34
CA THR A 196 -14.71 -0.98 16.30
C THR A 196 -16.18 -0.64 16.15
N LYS A 197 -16.63 -0.42 14.92
CA LYS A 197 -18.04 -0.26 14.58
C LYS A 197 -18.43 -1.21 13.46
N VAL A 198 -19.72 -1.53 13.39
CA VAL A 198 -20.27 -2.37 12.33
C VAL A 198 -20.50 -1.51 11.10
N ALA A 199 -20.09 -2.00 9.93
CA ALA A 199 -20.41 -1.43 8.63
C ALA A 199 -21.25 -2.44 7.83
N LEU A 200 -22.27 -1.95 7.14
CA LEU A 200 -23.29 -2.77 6.48
C LEU A 200 -23.11 -2.72 4.96
N LEU A 201 -23.04 -3.88 4.32
CA LEU A 201 -22.98 -3.97 2.87
C LEU A 201 -24.35 -3.71 2.25
N ASP A 202 -24.38 -2.78 1.28
CA ASP A 202 -25.56 -2.48 0.47
C ASP A 202 -26.27 -3.78 0.03
N PRO A 203 -27.59 -3.92 0.28
CA PRO A 203 -28.39 -5.05 -0.18
C PRO A 203 -28.27 -5.35 -1.67
N GLN A 204 -28.04 -4.34 -2.51
CA GLN A 204 -27.91 -4.48 -3.96
C GLN A 204 -26.51 -4.92 -4.41
N ALA A 205 -25.53 -4.95 -3.51
CA ALA A 205 -24.20 -5.48 -3.82
C ALA A 205 -24.31 -6.98 -4.18
N PRO A 206 -23.50 -7.50 -5.11
CA PRO A 206 -23.48 -8.92 -5.45
C PRO A 206 -23.22 -9.77 -4.19
N ARG A 207 -24.28 -10.33 -3.63
CA ARG A 207 -24.25 -11.36 -2.59
C ARG A 207 -24.24 -12.71 -3.30
N THR A 208 -23.18 -13.03 -4.05
CA THR A 208 -23.13 -14.33 -4.73
C THR A 208 -23.19 -15.44 -3.69
N TRP A 209 -24.27 -16.22 -3.73
CA TRP A 209 -24.59 -17.24 -2.74
C TRP A 209 -23.94 -18.58 -3.11
N GLY A 210 -23.04 -19.05 -2.24
CA GLY A 210 -22.15 -20.21 -2.39
C GLY A 210 -20.94 -20.05 -1.45
N LYS A 211 -19.81 -20.72 -1.69
CA LYS A 211 -18.53 -20.41 -1.00
C LYS A 211 -18.14 -18.95 -1.29
N TYR A 212 -18.32 -18.11 -0.28
CA TYR A 212 -18.38 -16.66 -0.25
C TYR A 212 -17.30 -15.92 -1.06
N LEU A 213 -17.73 -14.87 -1.76
CA LEU A 213 -16.86 -13.86 -2.36
C LEU A 213 -16.34 -12.96 -1.21
N ILE A 214 -15.31 -13.45 -0.52
CA ILE A 214 -14.69 -12.71 0.58
C ILE A 214 -13.92 -11.55 -0.05
N HIS A 215 -14.38 -10.32 0.19
CA HIS A 215 -13.61 -9.14 -0.18
C HIS A 215 -12.30 -9.14 0.60
N VAL A 216 -11.18 -9.27 -0.12
CA VAL A 216 -9.83 -9.22 0.45
C VAL A 216 -9.21 -7.91 0.00
N THR A 217 -9.01 -7.00 0.95
CA THR A 217 -8.43 -5.69 0.69
C THR A 217 -6.97 -5.85 0.24
N ASP A 218 -6.67 -5.49 -1.01
CA ASP A 218 -5.31 -5.40 -1.55
C ASP A 218 -4.66 -4.03 -1.30
N LYS A 219 -5.50 -3.00 -1.16
CA LYS A 219 -5.10 -1.59 -1.02
C LYS A 219 -6.28 -0.76 -0.51
N VAL A 220 -5.98 0.35 0.17
CA VAL A 220 -6.97 1.38 0.50
C VAL A 220 -6.53 2.72 -0.09
N ILE A 221 -7.49 3.52 -0.59
CA ILE A 221 -7.25 4.90 -1.01
C ILE A 221 -8.28 5.85 -0.42
N THR A 222 -7.88 7.10 -0.26
CA THR A 222 -8.76 8.17 0.21
C THR A 222 -9.48 8.84 -0.94
N LEU A 223 -10.80 8.98 -0.80
CA LEU A 223 -11.66 9.66 -1.75
C LEU A 223 -12.13 11.02 -1.18
N LEU A 224 -12.93 11.73 -1.97
CA LEU A 224 -13.62 12.94 -1.51
C LEU A 224 -14.64 12.62 -0.40
N ARG A 225 -15.01 13.65 0.37
CA ARG A 225 -16.09 13.58 1.37
C ARG A 225 -15.86 12.52 2.46
N ASP A 226 -14.63 12.44 2.95
CA ASP A 226 -14.26 11.60 4.10
C ASP A 226 -14.64 10.11 3.90
N THR A 227 -14.43 9.63 2.67
CA THR A 227 -14.73 8.26 2.27
C THR A 227 -13.43 7.53 1.96
N LEU A 228 -13.28 6.33 2.53
CA LEU A 228 -12.20 5.42 2.17
C LEU A 228 -12.71 4.38 1.17
N ALA A 229 -11.90 4.05 0.18
CA ALA A 229 -12.16 2.97 -0.77
C ALA A 229 -11.25 1.79 -0.46
N PHE A 230 -11.83 0.73 0.08
CA PHE A 230 -11.17 -0.56 0.28
C PHE A 230 -11.25 -1.33 -1.03
N ILE A 231 -10.09 -1.67 -1.61
CA ILE A 231 -10.00 -2.21 -2.97
C ILE A 231 -9.57 -3.66 -2.89
N ASP A 232 -10.38 -4.54 -3.46
CA ASP A 232 -10.02 -5.88 -3.90
C ASP A 232 -9.85 -5.83 -5.42
N LEU A 233 -8.61 -5.99 -5.89
CA LEU A 233 -8.25 -5.81 -7.29
C LEU A 233 -8.83 -6.90 -8.22
N TRP A 234 -9.42 -7.95 -7.66
CA TRP A 234 -10.16 -8.95 -8.41
C TRP A 234 -11.67 -8.74 -8.35
N ASN A 235 -12.18 -8.37 -7.18
CA ASN A 235 -13.59 -8.47 -6.89
C ASN A 235 -14.31 -7.14 -6.89
N GLY A 236 -13.68 -6.01 -6.53
CA GLY A 236 -14.41 -4.76 -6.44
C GLY A 236 -13.82 -3.75 -5.47
N ILE A 237 -14.58 -2.67 -5.26
CA ILE A 237 -14.24 -1.60 -4.35
C ILE A 237 -15.40 -1.44 -3.37
N LEU A 238 -15.10 -1.44 -2.07
CA LEU A 238 -16.04 -1.06 -1.01
C LEU A 238 -15.78 0.40 -0.61
N LEU A 239 -16.74 1.27 -0.91
CA LEU A 239 -16.73 2.65 -0.46
C LEU A 239 -17.31 2.73 0.95
N CYS A 240 -16.53 3.30 1.87
CA CYS A 240 -16.87 3.40 3.29
C CYS A 240 -16.87 4.86 3.73
N PRO A 241 -18.05 5.46 3.96
CA PRO A 241 -18.17 6.79 4.57
C PRO A 241 -17.71 6.75 6.04
N MET A 242 -16.70 7.53 6.41
CA MET A 242 -16.11 7.42 7.75
C MET A 242 -16.87 8.16 8.85
N ARG A 243 -17.71 9.14 8.48
CA ARG A 243 -18.46 10.01 9.41
C ARG A 243 -19.75 9.42 9.95
N GLN A 244 -20.24 8.30 9.39
CA GLN A 244 -21.46 7.65 9.85
C GLN A 244 -21.17 6.79 11.08
N ASP A 245 -22.11 6.75 12.03
CA ASP A 245 -22.01 5.88 13.21
C ASP A 245 -22.11 4.40 12.82
N ILE A 246 -22.98 4.08 11.86
CA ILE A 246 -23.09 2.78 11.20
C ILE A 246 -22.90 3.02 9.70
N PRO A 247 -21.70 2.78 9.14
CA PRO A 247 -21.43 3.06 7.73
C PRO A 247 -22.14 2.12 6.77
N ASP A 248 -22.83 2.69 5.79
CA ASP A 248 -23.37 1.95 4.64
C ASP A 248 -22.28 1.80 3.57
N LEU A 249 -21.78 0.57 3.39
CA LEU A 249 -20.77 0.23 2.40
C LEU A 249 -21.39 0.12 1.01
N ARG A 250 -20.98 0.99 0.10
CA ARG A 250 -21.36 0.90 -1.31
C ARG A 250 -20.34 0.10 -2.10
N TYR A 251 -20.80 -0.97 -2.73
CA TYR A 251 -19.96 -1.79 -3.59
C TYR A 251 -19.90 -1.23 -5.03
N ILE A 252 -18.69 -1.22 -5.58
CA ILE A 252 -18.42 -0.92 -6.99
C ILE A 252 -17.70 -2.12 -7.61
N GLY A 253 -18.39 -2.81 -8.53
CA GLY A 253 -17.76 -3.85 -9.34
C GLY A 253 -16.70 -3.28 -10.27
N LEU A 254 -15.59 -4.00 -10.45
CA LEU A 254 -14.57 -3.66 -11.44
C LEU A 254 -15.07 -3.95 -12.86
N PRO A 255 -14.53 -3.28 -13.89
CA PRO A 255 -14.79 -3.62 -15.29
C PRO A 255 -14.45 -5.08 -15.61
N GLU A 256 -15.04 -5.60 -16.68
CA GLU A 256 -14.74 -6.95 -17.16
C GLU A 256 -13.24 -7.12 -17.47
N SER A 257 -12.68 -8.25 -17.03
CA SER A 257 -11.26 -8.52 -17.19
C SER A 257 -10.91 -8.76 -18.66
N ILE A 258 -9.80 -8.19 -19.11
CA ILE A 258 -9.23 -8.53 -20.42
C ILE A 258 -8.55 -9.92 -20.43
N SER A 259 -8.19 -10.45 -19.27
CA SER A 259 -7.64 -11.80 -19.15
C SER A 259 -8.77 -12.82 -18.99
N ARG A 260 -8.86 -13.78 -19.92
CA ARG A 260 -9.79 -14.92 -19.79
C ARG A 260 -9.42 -15.87 -18.65
N GLU A 261 -8.13 -15.91 -18.27
CA GLU A 261 -7.63 -16.71 -17.17
C GLU A 261 -7.42 -15.81 -15.95
N ARG A 262 -8.26 -15.98 -14.92
CA ARG A 262 -7.93 -15.49 -13.57
C ARG A 262 -6.85 -16.40 -13.00
N ASN A 263 -5.60 -16.00 -13.11
CA ASN A 263 -4.54 -16.64 -12.33
C ASN A 263 -4.59 -16.08 -10.91
N THR A 264 -5.38 -16.71 -10.06
CA THR A 264 -5.54 -16.35 -8.64
C THR A 264 -4.26 -16.54 -7.82
N GLU A 265 -3.24 -17.21 -8.36
CA GLU A 265 -1.93 -17.39 -7.71
C GLU A 265 -1.02 -16.18 -7.91
N LYS A 266 -1.29 -15.32 -8.90
CA LYS A 266 -0.52 -14.10 -9.13
C LYS A 266 -1.04 -12.95 -8.27
N ASN A 267 -0.12 -12.23 -7.64
CA ASN A 267 -0.42 -10.98 -6.92
C ASN A 267 -1.12 -10.00 -7.88
N PRO A 268 -2.37 -9.59 -7.60
CA PRO A 268 -3.12 -8.72 -8.50
C PRO A 268 -2.46 -7.37 -8.74
N SER A 269 -1.71 -6.84 -7.76
CA SER A 269 -1.03 -5.55 -7.89
C SER A 269 0.06 -5.52 -8.97
N ALA A 270 0.48 -6.68 -9.48
CA ALA A 270 1.44 -6.78 -10.59
C ALA A 270 0.82 -6.44 -11.96
N THR A 271 -0.50 -6.54 -12.09
CA THR A 271 -1.22 -6.34 -13.36
C THR A 271 -2.41 -5.41 -13.24
N ARG A 272 -2.84 -5.06 -12.03
CA ARG A 272 -4.03 -4.26 -11.78
C ARG A 272 -3.76 -3.18 -10.75
N ASN A 273 -4.37 -2.02 -10.94
CA ASN A 273 -4.32 -0.96 -9.93
C ASN A 273 -5.56 -0.07 -10.02
N VAL A 274 -5.92 0.53 -8.88
CA VAL A 274 -6.96 1.55 -8.76
C VAL A 274 -6.34 2.81 -8.18
N SER A 275 -6.65 3.96 -8.75
CA SER A 275 -6.25 5.27 -8.24
C SER A 275 -7.43 6.23 -8.23
N PHE A 276 -7.27 7.33 -7.50
CA PHE A 276 -8.25 8.41 -7.46
C PHE A 276 -7.56 9.73 -7.82
N SER A 277 -8.05 10.40 -8.85
CA SER A 277 -7.49 11.68 -9.30
C SER A 277 -8.57 12.51 -9.98
N HIS A 278 -8.55 13.83 -9.75
CA HIS A 278 -9.52 14.76 -10.35
C HIS A 278 -10.99 14.36 -10.14
N GLY A 279 -11.33 13.81 -8.97
CA GLY A 279 -12.69 13.37 -8.65
C GLY A 279 -13.12 12.04 -9.30
N LEU A 280 -12.22 11.36 -10.02
CA LEU A 280 -12.52 10.12 -10.73
C LEU A 280 -11.71 8.96 -10.16
N ILE A 281 -12.40 7.83 -9.99
CA ILE A 281 -11.76 6.54 -9.80
C ILE A 281 -11.24 6.07 -11.16
N LYS A 282 -9.97 5.71 -11.23
CA LYS A 282 -9.33 5.13 -12.40
C LYS A 282 -8.91 3.71 -12.10
N PHE A 283 -9.14 2.81 -13.04
CA PHE A 283 -8.73 1.42 -12.98
C PHE A 283 -7.88 1.10 -14.19
N ILE A 284 -6.79 0.36 -13.99
CA ILE A 284 -5.94 -0.16 -15.05
C ILE A 284 -5.80 -1.67 -14.89
N GLU A 285 -5.85 -2.38 -16.01
CA GLU A 285 -5.46 -3.78 -16.11
C GLU A 285 -4.46 -3.96 -17.25
N VAL A 286 -3.38 -4.70 -16.97
CA VAL A 286 -2.32 -5.05 -17.91
C VAL A 286 -2.32 -6.56 -18.10
N ALA A 287 -2.50 -7.01 -19.34
CA ALA A 287 -2.40 -8.41 -19.72
C ALA A 287 -1.11 -8.64 -20.53
N TYR A 288 -0.34 -9.64 -20.14
CA TYR A 288 0.85 -10.07 -20.89
C TYR A 288 0.45 -11.04 -21.99
N ARG A 289 0.93 -10.80 -23.21
CA ARG A 289 0.72 -11.69 -24.35
C ARG A 289 1.66 -12.88 -24.22
N LYS A 290 1.09 -14.08 -24.02
CA LYS A 290 1.85 -15.33 -23.96
C LYS A 290 2.26 -15.72 -25.38
N ARG A 291 3.54 -15.95 -25.61
CA ARG A 291 4.02 -16.58 -26.84
C ARG A 291 3.72 -18.08 -26.74
N THR A 292 2.87 -18.59 -27.62
CA THR A 292 2.81 -20.04 -27.86
C THR A 292 4.15 -20.43 -28.46
N SER A 293 4.97 -21.19 -27.72
CA SER A 293 6.26 -21.65 -28.23
C SER A 293 6.05 -22.46 -29.52
N ALA A 294 6.70 -22.02 -30.60
CA ALA A 294 7.03 -22.89 -31.73
C ALA A 294 7.89 -24.08 -31.23
N PRO A 295 7.94 -25.22 -31.94
CA PRO A 295 8.46 -26.47 -31.39
C PRO A 295 9.93 -26.33 -30.97
N MET A 296 10.28 -27.12 -29.95
CA MET A 296 11.57 -27.19 -29.26
C MET A 296 12.78 -26.80 -30.11
N CYS A 297 13.64 -25.95 -29.55
CA CYS A 297 15.01 -25.78 -30.02
C CYS A 297 15.71 -27.15 -30.02
N SER A 298 16.07 -27.65 -31.20
CA SER A 298 16.75 -28.94 -31.38
C SER A 298 18.21 -28.95 -30.90
N ILE A 299 18.68 -27.91 -30.21
CA ILE A 299 20.08 -27.73 -29.81
C ILE A 299 20.31 -27.92 -28.29
N CYS A 300 19.27 -27.89 -27.45
CA CYS A 300 19.42 -28.15 -26.02
C CYS A 300 18.97 -29.56 -25.64
N MET A 301 19.85 -30.55 -25.81
CA MET A 301 19.78 -31.80 -25.04
C MET A 301 20.16 -31.50 -23.59
N CYS A 302 19.22 -31.01 -22.78
CA CYS A 302 19.36 -31.04 -21.33
C CYS A 302 18.21 -31.86 -20.75
N SER A 303 18.48 -33.13 -20.53
CA SER A 303 17.56 -34.10 -19.94
C SER A 303 17.63 -34.04 -18.42
N THR A 304 17.13 -32.96 -17.81
CA THR A 304 16.73 -32.88 -16.38
C THR A 304 16.19 -31.49 -16.06
N ILE A 305 14.97 -31.16 -16.51
CA ILE A 305 14.21 -30.05 -15.93
C ILE A 305 12.80 -30.57 -15.65
N ASP A 306 12.43 -30.48 -14.38
CA ASP A 306 11.13 -30.82 -13.83
C ASP A 306 10.02 -30.03 -14.58
N THR A 307 9.00 -30.74 -15.05
CA THR A 307 8.07 -30.32 -16.11
C THR A 307 7.00 -29.29 -15.70
N LYS A 308 7.37 -28.21 -15.00
CA LYS A 308 6.42 -27.10 -14.70
C LYS A 308 6.90 -25.70 -15.08
N ASP A 309 8.19 -25.50 -15.33
CA ASP A 309 8.69 -24.22 -15.81
C ASP A 309 8.78 -24.20 -17.34
N TYR A 310 7.61 -24.21 -17.99
CA TYR A 310 7.53 -23.52 -19.26
C TYR A 310 7.91 -22.07 -18.97
N CYS A 311 9.12 -21.67 -19.35
CA CYS A 311 9.51 -20.27 -19.41
C CYS A 311 8.41 -19.55 -20.20
N ASN A 312 7.52 -18.83 -19.51
CA ASN A 312 6.48 -18.07 -20.16
C ASN A 312 7.18 -16.95 -20.93
N VAL A 313 7.49 -17.21 -22.19
CA VAL A 313 8.03 -16.18 -23.08
C VAL A 313 6.87 -15.24 -23.38
N TYR A 314 6.95 -14.03 -22.85
CA TYR A 314 5.98 -12.97 -23.15
C TYR A 314 6.51 -12.14 -24.33
N ASP A 315 5.69 -11.86 -25.33
CA ASP A 315 6.09 -11.08 -26.52
C ASP A 315 5.51 -9.65 -26.54
N GLY A 316 4.85 -9.26 -25.45
CA GLY A 316 4.37 -7.90 -25.22
C GLY A 316 3.30 -7.84 -24.13
N TRP A 317 2.68 -6.67 -24.01
CA TRP A 317 1.57 -6.43 -23.09
C TRP A 317 0.50 -5.55 -23.72
N ASP A 318 -0.73 -5.75 -23.28
CA ASP A 318 -1.88 -4.89 -23.58
C ASP A 318 -2.36 -4.28 -22.26
N ALA A 319 -2.63 -2.97 -22.24
CA ALA A 319 -3.23 -2.31 -21.08
C ALA A 319 -4.59 -1.72 -21.45
N ILE A 320 -5.56 -1.85 -20.54
CA ILE A 320 -6.84 -1.16 -20.62
C ILE A 320 -7.00 -0.25 -19.41
N THR A 321 -7.50 0.96 -19.66
CA THR A 321 -7.80 1.93 -18.60
C THR A 321 -9.29 2.28 -18.62
N TRP A 322 -9.84 2.40 -17.43
CA TRP A 322 -11.22 2.76 -17.18
C TRP A 322 -11.27 3.91 -16.19
N LYS A 323 -12.26 4.78 -16.32
CA LYS A 323 -12.56 5.85 -15.39
C LYS A 323 -14.03 5.81 -14.99
N ARG A 324 -14.32 6.28 -13.78
CA ARG A 324 -15.67 6.33 -13.21
C ARG A 324 -15.76 7.45 -12.17
N SER A 325 -16.87 8.18 -12.19
CA SER A 325 -17.24 9.07 -11.09
C SER A 325 -17.79 8.25 -9.92
N THR A 326 -17.51 8.66 -8.68
CA THR A 326 -18.06 8.02 -7.46
C THR A 326 -19.59 8.03 -7.43
N PHE A 327 -20.23 8.94 -8.17
CA PHE A 327 -21.69 9.06 -8.25
C PHE A 327 -22.30 8.35 -9.46
N SER A 328 -21.47 7.90 -10.42
CA SER A 328 -21.94 7.17 -11.60
C SER A 328 -22.00 5.67 -11.32
N ASP A 329 -22.91 4.98 -11.99
CA ASP A 329 -23.00 3.51 -11.98
C ASP A 329 -22.22 2.85 -13.11
N ARG A 330 -21.57 3.64 -13.99
CA ARG A 330 -20.91 3.13 -15.19
C ARG A 330 -19.42 3.43 -15.18
N TRP A 331 -18.65 2.46 -15.66
CA TRP A 331 -17.27 2.64 -16.06
C TRP A 331 -17.19 3.09 -17.51
N GLU A 332 -16.35 4.07 -17.77
CA GLU A 332 -16.05 4.57 -19.10
C GLU A 332 -14.64 4.16 -19.47
N LYS A 333 -14.44 3.65 -20.68
CA LYS A 333 -13.10 3.32 -21.19
C LYS A 333 -12.35 4.62 -21.44
N ASP A 334 -11.20 4.82 -20.78
CA ASP A 334 -10.45 6.08 -20.85
C ASP A 334 -9.52 6.09 -22.07
N CYS A 335 -8.84 4.98 -22.36
CA CYS A 335 -7.99 4.80 -23.54
C CYS A 335 -8.02 3.35 -24.07
N THR A 336 -7.78 3.17 -25.38
CA THR A 336 -7.55 1.87 -26.04
C THR A 336 -6.08 1.43 -25.93
N PRO A 337 -5.76 0.13 -26.08
CA PRO A 337 -4.47 -0.43 -25.67
C PRO A 337 -3.28 0.25 -26.32
N ALA A 338 -2.41 0.81 -25.48
CA ALA A 338 -1.05 1.11 -25.86
C ALA A 338 -0.35 -0.23 -26.13
N LYS A 339 -0.15 -0.55 -27.41
CA LYS A 339 0.60 -1.73 -27.82
C LYS A 339 2.08 -1.39 -27.79
N ARG A 340 2.86 -2.13 -27.00
CA ARG A 340 4.30 -2.27 -27.21
C ARG A 340 4.65 -3.74 -27.37
#